data_AF-A0A1B6JPJ2-F1
#
_entry.id   AF-A0A1B6JPJ2-F1
#
_cell.length_a   1.000
_cell.length_b   1.000
_cell.length_c   1.000
_cell.angle_alpha   90.00
_cell.angle_beta   90.00
_cell.angle_gamma   90.00
#
_symmetry.space_group_name_H-M   'P 1'
#
loop_
_entity.id
_entity.type
_entity.pdbx_description
1 polymer ?
#
loop_
_entity_poly.entity_id
_entity_poly.type
_entity_poly.pdbx_seq_one_letter_code
_entity_poly.pdbx_strand_id
1 'polypeptide(L)'
;LAADVIYDNDLTEAFVKTLTKILSTPPKKTVLVALEKRFVFTIEDLDVVAPCYEHFLSSIKKAWARPPMSLWTMEPLELDFPQYFQYDRTKHLVIWKLTS
;
A
#
# COMPACT_ATOMS: atom_id res chain seq x y z
N LEU A 1 -5.80 9.28 4.15
CA LEU A 1 -6.20 7.86 4.32
C LEU A 1 -6.67 7.37 2.96
N ALA A 2 -6.38 6.13 2.58
CA ALA A 2 -6.89 5.49 1.37
C ALA A 2 -7.25 4.03 1.68
N ALA A 3 -8.31 3.50 1.07
CA ALA A 3 -8.76 2.13 1.27
C ALA A 3 -9.22 1.52 -0.06
N ASP A 4 -8.85 0.26 -0.32
CA ASP A 4 -9.27 -0.53 -1.49
C ASP A 4 -9.01 0.17 -2.85
N VAL A 5 -7.84 0.80 -3.00
CA VAL A 5 -7.43 1.54 -4.21
C VAL A 5 -6.45 0.76 -5.12
N ILE A 6 -6.09 -0.46 -4.75
CA ILE A 6 -5.04 -1.26 -5.41
C ILE A 6 -5.69 -2.50 -6.03
N TYR A 7 -6.00 -2.43 -7.32
CA TYR A 7 -6.64 -3.53 -8.08
C TYR A 7 -6.25 -3.57 -9.56
N ASP A 8 -5.56 -2.54 -10.05
CA ASP A 8 -5.06 -2.44 -11.43
C ASP A 8 -3.67 -1.79 -11.41
N ASN A 9 -2.79 -2.19 -12.33
CA ASN A 9 -1.39 -1.73 -12.33
C ASN A 9 -1.27 -0.26 -12.71
N ASP A 10 -1.98 0.19 -13.75
CA ASP A 10 -1.94 1.59 -14.19
C ASP A 10 -2.52 2.52 -13.12
N LEU A 11 -3.62 2.09 -12.48
CA LEU A 11 -4.18 2.82 -11.35
C LEU A 11 -3.21 2.88 -10.17
N THR A 12 -2.51 1.78 -9.89
CA THR A 12 -1.51 1.71 -8.82
C THR A 12 -0.36 2.69 -9.08
N GLU A 13 0.13 2.79 -10.31
CA GLU A 13 1.18 3.75 -10.67
C GLU A 13 0.71 5.19 -10.53
N ALA A 14 -0.50 5.50 -11.04
CA ALA A 14 -1.10 6.82 -10.90
C ALA A 14 -1.32 7.20 -9.43
N PHE A 15 -1.74 6.24 -8.61
CA PHE A 15 -1.88 6.39 -7.17
C PHE A 15 -0.54 6.70 -6.50
N VAL A 16 0.51 5.91 -6.76
CA VAL A 16 1.86 6.12 -6.19
C VAL A 16 2.43 7.48 -6.59
N LYS A 17 2.23 7.91 -7.84
CA LYS A 17 2.65 9.24 -8.31
C LYS A 17 1.92 10.35 -7.57
N THR A 18 0.61 10.21 -7.40
CA THR A 18 -0.24 11.18 -6.68
C THR A 18 0.15 11.26 -5.21
N LEU A 19 0.32 10.11 -4.57
CA LEU A 19 0.75 9.99 -3.17
C LEU A 19 2.11 10.66 -2.97
N THR A 20 3.08 10.41 -3.86
CA THR A 20 4.42 11.00 -3.79
C THR A 20 4.37 12.52 -3.90
N LYS A 21 3.51 13.07 -4.78
CA LYS A 21 3.31 14.51 -4.88
C LYS A 21 2.74 15.11 -3.58
N ILE A 22 1.74 14.45 -2.99
CA ILE A 22 1.11 14.91 -1.74
C ILE A 22 2.12 14.88 -0.59
N LEU A 23 2.87 13.79 -0.43
CA LEU A 23 3.88 13.61 0.61
C LEU A 23 5.09 14.54 0.45
N SER A 24 5.44 14.92 -0.78
CA SER A 24 6.50 15.88 -1.05
C SER A 24 6.13 17.32 -0.66
N THR A 25 4.84 17.61 -0.49
CA THR A 25 4.37 18.96 -0.19
C THR A 25 4.46 19.18 1.32
N PRO A 26 5.11 20.25 1.82
CA PRO A 26 5.11 20.57 3.25
C PRO A 26 3.70 20.82 3.81
N PRO A 27 3.46 20.66 5.14
CA PRO A 27 4.35 20.06 6.13
C PRO A 27 4.49 18.54 5.93
N LYS A 28 5.35 17.87 6.70
CA LYS A 28 5.43 16.40 6.72
C LYS A 28 4.06 15.78 7.00
N LYS A 29 3.74 14.69 6.30
CA LYS A 29 2.44 14.01 6.35
C LYS A 29 2.62 12.52 6.58
N THR A 30 1.59 11.92 7.17
CA THR A 30 1.44 10.48 7.26
C THR A 30 0.14 10.06 6.57
N VAL A 31 0.22 9.02 5.74
CA VAL A 31 -0.93 8.42 5.06
C VAL A 31 -1.06 6.98 5.50
N LEU A 32 -2.26 6.56 5.91
CA LEU A 32 -2.60 5.15 6.07
C LEU A 32 -3.26 4.64 4.79
N VAL A 33 -2.76 3.52 4.28
CA VAL A 33 -3.29 2.82 3.11
C VAL A 33 -3.74 1.44 3.55
N ALA A 34 -5.05 1.19 3.53
CA ALA A 34 -5.64 -0.09 3.85
C ALA A 34 -5.98 -0.85 2.56
N LEU A 35 -5.65 -2.14 2.50
CA LEU A 35 -6.02 -3.00 1.39
C LEU A 35 -6.14 -4.46 1.82
N GLU A 36 -6.92 -5.23 1.07
CA GLU A 36 -6.99 -6.68 1.20
C GLU A 36 -6.15 -7.34 0.11
N LYS A 37 -5.29 -8.30 0.48
CA LYS A 37 -4.57 -9.10 -0.50
C LYS A 37 -5.54 -10.02 -1.25
N ARG A 38 -5.74 -9.74 -2.53
CA ARG A 38 -6.50 -10.62 -3.44
C ARG A 38 -5.54 -11.60 -4.09
N PHE A 39 -5.63 -12.87 -3.68
CA PHE A 39 -4.80 -13.93 -4.21
C PHE A 39 -5.42 -14.51 -5.48
N VAL A 40 -4.59 -14.69 -6.50
CA VAL A 40 -4.93 -15.38 -7.73
C VAL A 40 -3.85 -16.42 -8.03
N PHE A 41 -4.26 -17.54 -8.61
CA PHE A 41 -3.30 -18.50 -9.15
C PHE A 41 -2.86 -18.00 -10.52
N THR A 42 -1.56 -17.77 -10.69
CA THR A 42 -0.99 -17.36 -11.97
C THR A 42 -0.28 -18.55 -12.61
N ILE A 43 -0.49 -18.77 -13.91
CA ILE A 43 0.22 -19.83 -14.65
C ILE A 43 1.71 -19.46 -14.78
N GLU A 44 2.01 -18.16 -14.82
CA GLU A 44 3.37 -17.63 -14.94
C GLU A 44 4.23 -17.95 -13.71
N ASP A 45 3.67 -17.82 -12.51
CA ASP A 45 4.39 -18.12 -11.26
C ASP A 45 4.17 -19.57 -10.78
N LEU A 46 3.22 -20.28 -11.39
CA LEU A 46 2.75 -21.61 -10.94
C LEU A 46 2.38 -21.63 -9.44
N ASP A 47 1.94 -20.49 -8.91
CA ASP A 47 1.72 -20.27 -7.48
C ASP A 47 0.54 -19.31 -7.21
N VAL A 48 0.13 -19.27 -5.95
CA VAL A 48 -0.92 -18.39 -5.44
C VAL A 48 -0.27 -17.08 -4.96
N VAL A 49 -0.38 -16.03 -5.77
CA VAL A 49 0.26 -14.73 -5.52
C VAL A 49 -0.78 -13.62 -5.36
N ALA A 50 -0.38 -12.50 -4.75
CA ALA A 50 -1.20 -11.29 -4.65
C ALA A 50 -0.64 -10.19 -5.56
N PRO A 51 -0.85 -10.28 -6.89
CA PRO A 51 -0.06 -9.53 -7.88
C PRO A 51 -0.20 -8.01 -7.73
N CYS A 52 -1.43 -7.51 -7.51
CA CYS A 52 -1.65 -6.07 -7.32
C CYS A 52 -0.97 -5.55 -6.05
N TYR A 53 -0.95 -6.36 -4.98
CA TYR A 53 -0.28 -6.02 -3.73
C TYR A 53 1.24 -5.95 -3.92
N GLU A 54 1.84 -6.94 -4.57
CA GLU A 54 3.27 -6.99 -4.84
C GLU A 54 3.70 -5.87 -5.80
N HIS A 55 2.88 -5.61 -6.81
CA HIS A 55 3.08 -4.49 -7.74
C HIS A 55 3.08 -3.15 -7.01
N PHE A 56 2.16 -2.93 -6.06
CA PHE A 56 2.13 -1.74 -5.22
C PHE A 56 3.43 -1.58 -4.40
N LEU A 57 3.88 -2.63 -3.71
CA LEU A 57 5.13 -2.58 -2.93
C LEU A 57 6.34 -2.26 -3.82
N SER A 58 6.42 -2.91 -4.99
CA SER A 58 7.47 -2.67 -5.98
C SER A 58 7.44 -1.24 -6.51
N SER A 59 6.24 -0.71 -6.80
CA SER A 59 6.04 0.65 -7.30
C SER A 59 6.49 1.71 -6.30
N ILE A 60 6.11 1.56 -5.02
CA ILE A 60 6.56 2.45 -3.94
C ILE A 60 8.09 2.39 -3.79
N LYS A 61 8.66 1.19 -3.74
CA LYS A 61 10.11 1.00 -3.58
C LYS A 61 10.90 1.65 -4.72
N LYS A 62 10.42 1.53 -5.96
CA LYS A 62 11.01 2.19 -7.14
C LYS A 62 10.87 3.71 -7.05
N ALA A 63 9.67 4.20 -6.72
CA ALA A 63 9.40 5.64 -6.66
C ALA A 63 10.23 6.35 -5.57
N TRP A 64 10.47 5.69 -4.43
CA TRP A 64 11.14 6.28 -3.27
C TRP A 64 12.60 5.86 -3.11
N ALA A 65 13.20 5.26 -4.14
CA ALA A 65 14.59 4.81 -4.09
C ALA A 65 15.62 5.94 -3.97
N ARG A 66 15.24 7.20 -4.23
CA ARG A 66 16.16 8.35 -4.29
C ARG A 66 15.75 9.48 -3.33
N PRO A 67 16.71 10.29 -2.85
CA PRO A 67 16.41 11.46 -2.04
C PRO A 67 15.52 12.48 -2.78
N PRO A 68 14.66 13.24 -2.08
CA PRO A 68 14.41 13.18 -0.63
C PRO A 68 13.53 11.99 -0.18
N MET A 69 12.85 11.31 -1.10
CA MET A 69 11.88 10.25 -0.80
C MET A 69 12.51 9.02 -0.13
N SER A 70 13.80 8.78 -0.32
CA SER A 70 14.52 7.68 0.34
C SER A 70 14.58 7.79 1.86
N LEU A 71 14.23 8.95 2.43
CA LEU A 71 14.12 9.16 3.88
C LEU A 71 12.71 8.87 4.41
N TRP A 72 11.75 8.62 3.53
CA TRP A 72 10.37 8.33 3.90
C TRP A 72 10.23 6.89 4.38
N THR A 73 9.30 6.64 5.29
CA THR A 73 9.07 5.31 5.87
C THR A 73 7.77 4.69 5.38
N MET A 74 7.81 3.37 5.21
CA MET A 74 6.65 2.53 4.95
C MET A 74 6.66 1.37 5.94
N GLU A 75 5.74 1.40 6.90
CA GLU A 75 5.68 0.45 8.01
C GLU A 75 4.32 -0.24 8.02
N PRO A 76 4.27 -1.57 8.24
CA PRO A 76 3.01 -2.24 8.47
C PRO A 76 2.44 -1.79 9.82
N LEU A 77 1.14 -1.53 9.87
CA LEU A 77 0.42 -1.21 11.09
C LEU A 77 -0.24 -2.48 11.63
N GLU A 78 0.01 -2.79 12.90
CA GLU A 78 -0.59 -3.94 13.56
C GLU A 78 -2.11 -3.78 13.69
N LEU A 79 -2.83 -4.88 13.50
CA LEU A 79 -4.28 -4.95 13.56
C LEU A 79 -4.76 -5.49 14.92
N ASP A 80 -4.08 -5.13 16.00
CA ASP A 80 -4.39 -5.53 17.38
C ASP A 80 -5.36 -4.55 18.06
N PHE A 81 -5.73 -3.46 17.37
CA PHE A 81 -6.65 -2.45 17.90
C PHE A 81 -8.10 -2.94 18.00
N PRO A 82 -8.88 -2.41 18.98
CA PRO A 82 -10.27 -2.79 19.21
C PRO A 82 -11.14 -2.65 17.98
N GLN A 83 -12.06 -3.60 17.81
CA GLN A 83 -13.05 -3.58 16.74
C GLN A 83 -14.36 -2.98 17.28
N TYR A 84 -14.71 -1.77 16.83
CA TYR A 84 -15.91 -1.06 17.28
C TYR A 84 -17.16 -1.36 16.45
N PHE A 85 -16.99 -1.82 15.21
CA PHE A 85 -18.08 -2.15 14.30
C PHE A 85 -18.17 -3.67 14.09
N GLN A 86 -19.36 -4.18 13.75
CA GLN A 86 -19.54 -5.58 13.42
C GLN A 86 -19.17 -5.83 11.95
N TYR A 87 -17.98 -6.38 11.71
CA TYR A 87 -17.48 -6.80 10.39
C TYR A 87 -16.47 -7.95 10.56
N ASP A 88 -16.13 -8.65 9.48
CA ASP A 88 -15.06 -9.65 9.53
C ASP A 88 -13.72 -9.00 9.21
N ARG A 89 -12.76 -9.10 10.14
CA ARG A 89 -11.38 -8.64 9.91
C ARG A 89 -10.61 -9.77 9.24
N THR A 90 -10.71 -9.80 7.91
CA THR A 90 -10.00 -10.76 7.06
C THR A 90 -8.51 -10.83 7.39
N LYS A 91 -7.96 -12.05 7.45
CA LYS A 91 -6.53 -12.32 7.69
C LYS A 91 -5.61 -11.72 6.62
N HIS A 92 -6.19 -11.31 5.50
CA HIS A 92 -5.50 -10.72 4.35
C HIS A 92 -5.57 -9.20 4.33
N LEU A 93 -6.23 -8.58 5.31
CA LEU A 93 -6.20 -7.15 5.52
C LEU A 93 -4.80 -6.73 5.93
N VAL A 94 -4.30 -5.69 5.27
CA VAL A 94 -3.04 -5.03 5.63
C VAL A 94 -3.27 -3.52 5.65
N ILE A 95 -2.59 -2.86 6.59
CA ILE A 95 -2.57 -1.41 6.67
C ILE A 95 -1.11 -0.97 6.62
N TRP A 96 -0.79 -0.09 5.69
CA TRP A 96 0.52 0.53 5.57
C TRP A 96 0.48 1.96 6.07
N LYS A 97 1.43 2.30 6.93
CA LYS A 97 1.70 3.67 7.38
C LYS A 97 2.86 4.24 6.60
N LEU A 98 2.57 5.27 5.81
CA LEU A 98 3.51 5.94 4.91
C LEU A 98 3.82 7.34 5.44
N THR A 99 5.08 7.68 5.68
CA THR A 99 5.46 8.98 6.29
C THR A 99 6.58 9.68 5.54
N SER A 100 6.40 10.96 5.23
CA SER A 100 7.39 11.83 4.58
C SER A 100 8.36 12.51 5.52
#